data_AF-A0A1G2Z0G7-F1
#
_entry.id   AF-A0A1G2Z0G7-F1
#
_cell.length_a   1.000
_cell.length_b   1.000
_cell.length_c   1.000
_cell.angle_alpha   90.00
_cell.angle_beta   90.00
_cell.angle_gamma   90.00
#
_symmetry.space_group_name_H-M   'P 1'
#
loop_
_entity.id
_entity.type
_entity.pdbx_description
1 polymer ?
#
loop_
_entity_poly.entity_id
_entity_poly.type
_entity_poly.pdbx_seq_one_letter_code
_entity_poly.pdbx_strand_id
1 'polypeptide(L)'
;MTFPRILRTAGYRTKAVGKMHFTPTYLDVGFDELLLAEQDGPGRWDDDYHRYLMHQGLVDHNDLEDQLVNEYRKSARKEYWDACGAVVSNLPEEHHSTTWIANQAMEALRSWDNRSRQLLMVGFIKPHHPFDPPAPWHQMYDRAATDAACALSSPYLERF
;
A
#
# COMPACT_ATOMS: atom_id res chain seq x y z
N MET A 1 13.90 0.63 -22.26
CA MET A 1 14.95 0.24 -21.30
C MET A 1 14.66 0.97 -20.00
N THR A 2 14.58 0.26 -18.87
CA THR A 2 14.18 0.80 -17.55
C THR A 2 15.40 0.98 -16.65
N PHE A 3 15.30 1.86 -15.64
CA PHE A 3 16.36 2.10 -14.64
C PHE A 3 16.90 0.81 -13.97
N PRO A 4 16.05 -0.07 -13.38
CA PRO A 4 16.53 -1.30 -12.76
C PRO A 4 17.21 -2.24 -13.78
N ARG A 5 16.72 -2.31 -15.03
CA ARG A 5 17.36 -3.10 -16.09
C ARG A 5 18.80 -2.63 -16.38
N ILE A 6 19.02 -1.32 -16.40
CA ILE A 6 20.36 -0.75 -16.64
C ILE A 6 21.31 -1.19 -15.52
N LEU A 7 20.87 -1.08 -14.27
CA LEU A 7 21.69 -1.45 -13.11
C LEU A 7 21.94 -2.96 -13.05
N ARG A 8 20.92 -3.78 -13.34
CA ARG A 8 21.07 -5.22 -13.44
C ARG A 8 22.13 -5.61 -14.48
N THR A 9 22.07 -5.04 -15.69
CA THR A 9 23.07 -5.28 -16.73
C THR A 9 24.47 -4.83 -16.30
N ALA A 10 24.58 -3.83 -15.43
CA ALA A 10 25.84 -3.36 -14.85
C ALA A 10 26.32 -4.19 -13.63
N GLY A 11 25.65 -5.31 -13.32
CA GLY A 11 26.03 -6.25 -12.26
C GLY A 11 25.49 -5.91 -10.87
N TYR A 12 24.46 -5.06 -10.77
CA TYR A 12 23.73 -4.88 -9.51
C TYR A 12 22.74 -6.01 -9.31
N ARG A 13 22.62 -6.52 -8.08
CA ARG A 13 21.42 -7.24 -7.63
C ARG A 13 20.32 -6.23 -7.38
N THR A 14 19.15 -6.43 -7.95
CA THR A 14 18.06 -5.44 -7.97
C THR A 14 16.81 -6.01 -7.31
N LYS A 15 16.31 -5.34 -6.27
CA LYS A 15 15.10 -5.76 -5.55
C LYS A 15 14.11 -4.61 -5.42
N ALA A 16 12.82 -4.92 -5.54
CA ALA A 16 11.75 -3.99 -5.21
C ALA A 16 10.86 -4.56 -4.10
N VAL A 17 10.46 -3.71 -3.16
CA VAL A 17 9.59 -4.04 -2.02
C VAL A 17 8.42 -3.06 -1.96
N GLY A 18 7.19 -3.56 -1.87
CA GLY A 18 5.97 -2.76 -1.76
C GLY A 18 5.25 -2.56 -3.08
N LYS A 19 4.54 -1.44 -3.23
CA LYS A 19 3.67 -1.14 -4.39
C LYS A 19 4.49 -0.77 -5.61
N MET A 20 4.27 -1.48 -6.72
CA MET A 20 4.89 -1.18 -8.01
C MET A 20 3.86 -0.87 -9.10
N HIS A 21 2.62 -1.37 -8.94
CA HIS A 21 1.49 -1.12 -9.84
C HIS A 21 1.80 -1.53 -11.29
N PHE A 22 2.49 -2.65 -11.45
CA PHE A 22 2.75 -3.21 -12.77
C PHE A 22 1.58 -4.06 -13.25
N THR A 23 1.35 -4.02 -14.55
CA THR A 23 0.37 -4.88 -15.22
C THR A 23 1.08 -5.58 -16.38
N PRO A 24 1.34 -6.89 -16.29
CA PRO A 24 1.02 -7.82 -15.19
C PRO A 24 1.83 -7.54 -13.90
N THR A 25 1.34 -8.06 -12.77
CA THR A 25 1.84 -7.77 -11.40
C THR A 25 3.32 -8.05 -11.20
N TYR A 26 3.82 -9.16 -11.72
CA TYR A 26 5.23 -9.54 -11.65
C TYR A 26 5.95 -9.31 -12.98
N LEU A 27 5.65 -8.20 -13.67
CA LEU A 27 6.30 -7.84 -14.92
C LEU A 27 7.82 -7.65 -14.73
N ASP A 28 8.63 -8.37 -15.51
CA ASP A 28 10.09 -8.21 -15.50
C ASP A 28 10.53 -6.89 -16.14
N VAL A 29 10.47 -5.82 -15.35
CA VAL A 29 11.03 -4.52 -15.70
C VAL A 29 12.51 -4.41 -15.36
N GLY A 30 13.20 -5.50 -14.98
CA GLY A 30 14.62 -5.49 -14.68
C GLY A 30 14.98 -5.57 -13.19
N PHE A 31 14.01 -5.80 -12.30
CA PHE A 31 14.30 -6.24 -10.93
C PHE A 31 14.55 -7.76 -10.92
N ASP A 32 15.51 -8.23 -10.11
CA ASP A 32 15.77 -9.65 -9.88
C ASP A 32 14.77 -10.26 -8.91
N GLU A 33 14.36 -9.47 -7.91
CA GLU A 33 13.37 -9.88 -6.90
C GLU A 33 12.28 -8.81 -6.76
N LEU A 34 11.03 -9.26 -6.72
CA LEU A 34 9.86 -8.45 -6.40
C LEU A 34 9.21 -9.05 -5.16
N LEU A 35 8.96 -8.21 -4.15
CA LEU A 35 8.13 -8.54 -3.01
C LEU A 35 7.04 -7.47 -2.87
N LEU A 36 5.81 -7.82 -3.24
CA LEU A 36 4.80 -6.83 -3.61
C LEU A 36 3.73 -6.63 -2.53
N ALA A 37 3.23 -5.39 -2.49
CA ALA A 37 2.03 -4.98 -1.78
C ALA A 37 1.24 -4.05 -2.70
N GLU A 38 0.41 -4.64 -3.55
CA GLU A 38 -0.48 -3.94 -4.46
C GLU A 38 -1.78 -3.57 -3.75
N GLN A 39 -2.39 -2.48 -4.20
CA GLN A 39 -3.59 -1.96 -3.55
C GLN A 39 -4.86 -2.24 -4.36
N ASP A 40 -4.70 -2.39 -5.67
CA ASP A 40 -5.81 -2.63 -6.60
C ASP A 40 -5.32 -3.42 -7.81
N GLY A 41 -6.26 -3.93 -8.60
CA GLY A 41 -6.03 -4.71 -9.80
C GLY A 41 -5.81 -6.21 -9.54
N PRO A 42 -5.64 -7.01 -10.60
CA PRO A 42 -5.53 -8.46 -10.51
C PRO A 42 -4.43 -8.94 -9.55
N GLY A 43 -3.36 -8.15 -9.41
CA GLY A 43 -2.21 -8.48 -8.58
C GLY A 43 -2.48 -8.52 -7.09
N ARG A 44 -3.46 -7.77 -6.60
CA ARG A 44 -3.69 -7.64 -5.15
C ARG A 44 -4.01 -8.97 -4.48
N TRP A 45 -4.70 -9.87 -5.19
CA TRP A 45 -5.12 -11.15 -4.63
C TRP A 45 -3.96 -12.14 -4.50
N ASP A 46 -2.87 -11.89 -5.22
CA ASP A 46 -1.73 -12.78 -5.38
C ASP A 46 -0.39 -12.10 -5.00
N ASP A 47 -0.42 -10.96 -4.34
CA ASP A 47 0.80 -10.32 -3.86
C ASP A 47 1.26 -10.92 -2.51
N ASP A 48 2.47 -10.56 -2.12
CA ASP A 48 3.10 -11.11 -0.92
C ASP A 48 2.46 -10.59 0.37
N TYR A 49 2.01 -9.33 0.38
CA TYR A 49 1.37 -8.71 1.54
C TYR A 49 0.00 -9.32 1.86
N HIS A 50 -0.86 -9.52 0.86
CA HIS A 50 -2.18 -10.10 1.04
C HIS A 50 -2.11 -11.58 1.41
N ARG A 51 -1.15 -12.35 0.84
CA ARG A 51 -0.86 -13.71 1.32
C ARG A 51 -0.39 -13.71 2.77
N TYR A 52 0.46 -12.76 3.15
CA TYR A 52 0.89 -12.60 4.53
C TYR A 52 -0.29 -12.32 5.47
N LEU A 53 -1.16 -11.36 5.15
CA LEU A 53 -2.36 -11.06 5.95
C LEU A 53 -3.25 -12.29 6.09
N MET A 54 -3.49 -13.01 5.00
CA MET A 54 -4.28 -14.24 5.01
C MET A 54 -3.68 -15.30 5.96
N HIS A 55 -2.36 -15.47 5.97
CA HIS A 55 -1.68 -16.36 6.93
C HIS A 55 -1.79 -15.90 8.39
N GLN A 56 -1.91 -14.60 8.63
CA GLN A 56 -2.18 -14.05 9.97
C GLN A 56 -3.67 -14.14 10.35
N GLY A 57 -4.56 -14.61 9.46
CA GLY A 57 -6.00 -14.59 9.67
C GLY A 57 -6.59 -13.17 9.61
N LEU A 58 -5.93 -12.26 8.89
CA LEU A 58 -6.29 -10.84 8.77
C LEU A 58 -6.68 -10.48 7.33
N VAL A 59 -7.42 -9.38 7.21
CA VAL A 59 -7.80 -8.76 5.93
C VAL A 59 -7.78 -7.25 6.10
N ASP A 60 -7.23 -6.53 5.11
CA ASP A 60 -7.27 -5.07 5.05
C ASP A 60 -8.64 -4.60 4.51
N HIS A 61 -9.65 -4.61 5.38
CA HIS A 61 -11.02 -4.33 4.95
C HIS A 61 -11.25 -2.88 4.58
N ASN A 62 -10.52 -1.96 5.22
CA ASN A 62 -10.60 -0.54 4.86
C ASN A 62 -10.14 -0.35 3.43
N ASP A 63 -9.01 -0.97 3.05
CA ASP A 63 -8.49 -0.90 1.69
C ASP A 63 -9.40 -1.59 0.66
N LEU A 64 -10.01 -2.73 1.00
CA LEU A 64 -11.01 -3.38 0.15
C LEU A 64 -12.26 -2.51 -0.06
N GLU A 65 -12.80 -1.97 1.04
CA GLU A 65 -13.97 -1.09 1.04
C GLU A 65 -13.75 0.12 0.15
N ASP A 66 -12.55 0.69 0.20
CA ASP A 66 -12.17 1.84 -0.58
C ASP A 66 -11.86 1.46 -2.05
N GLN A 67 -10.88 0.61 -2.33
CA GLN A 67 -10.37 0.44 -3.69
C GLN A 67 -11.33 -0.25 -4.66
N LEU A 68 -12.17 -1.18 -4.18
CA LEU A 68 -13.08 -1.93 -5.05
C LEU A 68 -14.39 -1.17 -5.22
N VAL A 69 -14.38 -0.24 -6.17
CA VAL A 69 -15.46 0.73 -6.37
C VAL A 69 -16.81 0.06 -6.65
N ASN A 70 -16.82 -0.97 -7.48
CA ASN A 70 -18.07 -1.59 -7.92
C ASN A 70 -18.61 -2.61 -6.92
N GLU A 71 -17.72 -3.20 -6.13
CA GLU A 71 -18.00 -4.31 -5.24
C GLU A 71 -18.27 -3.86 -3.81
N TYR A 72 -17.47 -2.92 -3.29
CA TYR A 72 -17.54 -2.50 -1.89
C TYR A 72 -17.76 -1.00 -1.69
N ARG A 73 -17.05 -0.10 -2.40
CA ARG A 73 -17.10 1.35 -2.10
C ARG A 73 -18.49 1.93 -2.26
N LYS A 74 -19.26 1.51 -3.28
CA LYS A 74 -20.65 1.96 -3.51
C LYS A 74 -21.58 1.71 -2.31
N SER A 75 -21.29 0.70 -1.51
CA SER A 75 -22.03 0.33 -0.30
C SER A 75 -21.17 0.48 0.96
N ALA A 76 -20.12 1.31 0.92
CA ALA A 76 -19.26 1.55 2.06
C ALA A 76 -20.07 2.06 3.26
N ARG A 77 -19.56 1.77 4.46
CA ARG A 77 -20.16 2.18 5.73
C ARG A 77 -20.40 3.69 5.76
N LYS A 78 -21.46 4.12 6.46
CA LYS A 78 -21.76 5.54 6.64
C LYS A 78 -20.56 6.33 7.20
N GLU A 79 -19.83 5.74 8.14
CA GLU A 79 -18.62 6.33 8.73
C GLU A 79 -17.56 6.67 7.69
N TYR A 80 -17.32 5.79 6.70
CA TYR A 80 -16.38 6.05 5.62
C TYR A 80 -16.77 7.32 4.84
N TRP A 81 -18.07 7.48 4.52
CA TRP A 81 -18.57 8.65 3.80
C TRP A 81 -18.57 9.91 4.65
N ASP A 82 -19.00 9.81 5.91
CA ASP A 82 -19.00 10.93 6.88
C ASP A 82 -17.58 11.48 7.10
N ALA A 83 -16.57 10.61 7.04
CA ALA A 83 -15.18 10.96 7.22
C ALA A 83 -14.41 11.14 5.90
N CYS A 84 -15.08 11.17 4.74
CA CYS A 84 -14.45 11.32 3.43
C CYS A 84 -13.27 10.33 3.18
N GLY A 85 -13.42 9.09 3.64
CA GLY A 85 -12.40 8.05 3.52
C GLY A 85 -11.25 8.14 4.51
N ALA A 86 -11.32 9.05 5.50
CA ALA A 86 -10.39 9.12 6.62
C ALA A 86 -10.91 8.32 7.82
N VAL A 87 -10.51 7.05 7.92
CA VAL A 87 -10.96 6.13 8.96
C VAL A 87 -9.79 5.70 9.85
N VAL A 88 -10.01 4.92 10.90
CA VAL A 88 -8.89 4.29 11.63
C VAL A 88 -8.57 2.97 10.95
N SER A 89 -7.29 2.63 10.82
CA SER A 89 -6.91 1.31 10.28
C SER A 89 -7.60 0.20 11.06
N ASN A 90 -8.10 -0.78 10.33
CA ASN A 90 -8.59 -2.00 10.95
C ASN A 90 -7.49 -3.00 11.31
N LEU A 91 -6.26 -2.74 10.85
CA LEU A 91 -5.12 -3.58 11.12
C LEU A 91 -4.32 -3.01 12.31
N PRO A 92 -3.80 -3.89 13.18
CA PRO A 92 -2.73 -3.51 14.09
C PRO A 92 -1.52 -2.92 13.34
N GLU A 93 -0.75 -2.05 13.99
CA GLU A 93 0.39 -1.35 13.37
C GLU A 93 1.37 -2.32 12.70
N GLU A 94 1.68 -3.43 13.36
CA GLU A 94 2.64 -4.44 12.91
C GLU A 94 2.24 -5.10 11.59
N HIS A 95 0.94 -5.11 11.29
CA HIS A 95 0.39 -5.71 10.08
C HIS A 95 0.01 -4.67 9.03
N HIS A 96 -0.02 -3.39 9.38
CA HIS A 96 -0.32 -2.33 8.43
C HIS A 96 0.73 -2.28 7.32
N SER A 97 0.28 -2.06 6.07
CA SER A 97 1.12 -2.12 4.87
C SER A 97 2.40 -1.29 4.97
N THR A 98 2.34 -0.12 5.60
CA THR A 98 3.53 0.73 5.81
C THR A 98 4.59 0.04 6.65
N THR A 99 4.19 -0.56 7.77
CA THR A 99 5.09 -1.28 8.68
C THR A 99 5.62 -2.55 8.04
N TRP A 100 4.74 -3.31 7.37
CA TRP A 100 5.14 -4.52 6.66
C TRP A 100 6.18 -4.22 5.58
N ILE A 101 5.93 -3.23 4.71
CA ILE A 101 6.88 -2.81 3.66
C ILE A 101 8.22 -2.39 4.27
N ALA A 102 8.20 -1.61 5.35
CA ALA A 102 9.41 -1.18 6.03
C ALA A 102 10.20 -2.38 6.59
N ASN A 103 9.53 -3.34 7.23
CA ASN A 103 10.17 -4.54 7.77
C ASN A 103 10.78 -5.41 6.67
N GLN A 104 10.09 -5.61 5.55
CA GLN A 104 10.61 -6.37 4.41
C GLN A 104 11.80 -5.67 3.75
N ALA A 105 11.78 -4.33 3.66
CA ALA A 105 12.92 -3.56 3.19
C ALA A 105 14.13 -3.68 4.13
N MET A 106 13.91 -3.61 5.44
CA MET A 106 14.96 -3.80 6.45
C MET A 106 15.55 -5.21 6.40
N GLU A 107 14.74 -6.24 6.21
CA GLU A 107 15.22 -7.61 6.06
C GLU A 107 16.08 -7.76 4.79
N ALA A 108 15.65 -7.16 3.68
CA ALA A 108 16.47 -7.10 2.47
C ALA A 108 17.83 -6.47 2.76
N LEU A 109 17.87 -5.31 3.42
CA LEU A 109 19.14 -4.65 3.79
C LEU A 109 20.01 -5.48 4.74
N ARG A 110 19.42 -6.22 5.69
CA ARG A 110 20.18 -7.09 6.61
C ARG A 110 20.83 -8.28 5.89
N SER A 111 20.19 -8.79 4.84
CA SER A 111 20.73 -9.88 4.02
C SER A 111 21.90 -9.48 3.11
N TRP A 112 22.18 -8.18 2.98
CA TRP A 112 23.16 -7.68 2.03
C TRP A 112 24.59 -7.95 2.47
N ASP A 113 25.39 -8.46 1.54
CA ASP A 113 26.83 -8.59 1.71
C ASP A 113 27.55 -7.31 1.22
N ASN A 114 28.67 -6.98 1.84
CA ASN A 114 29.46 -5.80 1.46
C ASN A 114 30.25 -5.95 0.15
N ARG A 115 30.12 -7.08 -0.55
CA ARG A 115 30.92 -7.39 -1.75
C ARG A 115 30.13 -7.18 -3.05
N SER A 116 28.81 -7.17 -2.99
CA SER A 116 27.93 -7.04 -4.14
C SER A 116 27.37 -5.61 -4.27
N ARG A 117 27.13 -5.20 -5.51
CA ARG A 117 26.42 -3.95 -5.82
C ARG A 117 24.93 -4.23 -5.77
N GLN A 118 24.17 -3.45 -5.03
CA GLN A 118 22.77 -3.75 -4.72
C GLN A 118 21.90 -2.50 -4.90
N LEU A 119 20.69 -2.70 -5.41
CA LEU A 119 19.63 -1.70 -5.51
C LEU A 119 18.41 -2.22 -4.76
N LEU A 120 17.88 -1.40 -3.87
CA LEU A 120 16.56 -1.60 -3.26
C LEU A 120 15.66 -0.43 -3.63
N MET A 121 14.52 -0.72 -4.25
CA MET A 121 13.43 0.24 -4.41
C MET A 121 12.32 -0.11 -3.42
N VAL A 122 11.89 0.87 -2.62
CA VAL A 122 10.83 0.70 -1.63
C VAL A 122 9.65 1.58 -2.02
N GLY A 123 8.50 0.98 -2.29
CA GLY A 123 7.27 1.66 -2.68
C GLY A 123 6.21 1.58 -1.59
N PHE A 124 6.10 2.60 -0.75
CA PHE A 124 5.03 2.67 0.24
C PHE A 124 3.67 2.96 -0.43
N ILE A 125 2.62 2.29 0.06
CA ILE A 125 1.24 2.49 -0.42
C ILE A 125 0.67 3.80 0.15
N LYS A 126 0.80 3.99 1.46
CA LYS A 126 0.27 5.16 2.16
C LYS A 126 1.14 6.40 1.89
N PRO A 127 0.56 7.61 1.79
CA PRO A 127 -0.77 8.00 2.27
C PRO A 127 -1.89 7.93 1.20
N HIS A 128 -1.80 7.06 0.19
CA HIS A 128 -2.93 6.85 -0.73
C HIS A 128 -4.20 6.46 0.04
N HIS A 129 -5.35 6.90 -0.46
CA HIS A 129 -6.66 6.58 0.12
C HIS A 129 -6.88 5.06 0.22
N PRO A 130 -7.61 4.56 1.22
CA PRO A 130 -8.23 5.34 2.31
C PRO A 130 -7.17 5.88 3.28
N PHE A 131 -7.46 7.01 3.93
CA PHE A 131 -6.55 7.62 4.90
C PHE A 131 -6.76 6.98 6.27
N ASP A 132 -6.06 5.87 6.51
CA ASP A 132 -6.34 4.98 7.63
C ASP A 132 -5.10 4.68 8.49
N PRO A 133 -4.54 5.68 9.18
CA PRO A 133 -3.42 5.43 10.07
C PRO A 133 -3.79 4.40 11.16
N PRO A 134 -2.91 3.43 11.48
CA PRO A 134 -3.12 2.53 12.62
C PRO A 134 -2.88 3.24 13.95
N ALA A 135 -3.25 2.62 15.06
CA ALA A 135 -2.78 3.05 16.38
C ALA A 135 -1.25 2.92 16.48
N PRO A 136 -0.54 3.80 17.20
CA PRO A 136 -1.02 5.02 17.87
C PRO A 136 -1.07 6.24 16.94
N TRP A 137 -0.65 6.12 15.68
CA TRP A 137 -0.50 7.24 14.73
C TRP A 137 -1.79 8.04 14.50
N HIS A 138 -2.96 7.37 14.48
CA HIS A 138 -4.25 8.06 14.38
C HIS A 138 -4.59 8.96 15.58
N GLN A 139 -3.91 8.78 16.73
CA GLN A 139 -4.16 9.52 17.97
C GLN A 139 -3.27 10.76 18.10
N MET A 140 -2.29 10.92 17.21
CA MET A 140 -1.36 12.06 17.24
C MET A 140 -2.00 13.37 16.80
N TYR A 141 -3.18 13.31 16.18
CA TYR A 141 -3.87 14.47 15.62
C TYR A 141 -5.27 14.60 16.23
N ASP A 142 -5.62 15.83 16.60
CA ASP A 142 -6.96 16.15 17.12
C ASP A 142 -7.98 16.11 15.97
N ARG A 143 -8.92 15.16 16.02
CA ARG A 143 -9.98 15.01 15.02
C ARG A 143 -10.82 16.28 14.87
N ALA A 144 -11.14 16.95 15.99
CA ALA A 144 -11.99 18.13 15.97
C ALA A 144 -11.33 19.31 15.22
N ALA A 145 -10.00 19.32 15.13
CA ALA A 145 -9.25 20.31 14.35
C ALA A 145 -9.16 19.97 12.85
N THR A 146 -9.45 18.73 12.45
CA THR A 146 -9.31 18.23 11.06
C THR A 146 -10.64 18.01 10.33
N ASP A 147 -11.78 18.00 11.03
CA ASP A 147 -13.12 17.69 10.49
C ASP A 147 -13.71 18.76 9.55
N ALA A 148 -13.02 19.88 9.30
CA ALA A 148 -13.52 20.98 8.48
C ALA A 148 -13.57 20.70 6.96
N ALA A 149 -13.00 19.59 6.48
CA ALA A 149 -12.80 19.35 5.05
C ALA A 149 -13.95 18.61 4.33
N CYS A 150 -14.66 17.71 5.01
CA CYS A 150 -15.63 16.83 4.34
C CYS A 150 -16.93 17.56 3.93
N ALA A 151 -17.21 18.72 4.56
CA ALA A 151 -18.37 19.56 4.23
C ALA A 151 -18.21 20.42 2.96
N LEU A 152 -17.06 20.40 2.26
CA LEU A 152 -16.76 21.28 1.13
C LEU A 152 -16.81 20.63 -0.27
N SER A 153 -17.26 19.38 -0.40
CA SER A 153 -17.60 18.79 -1.71
C SER A 153 -19.03 18.25 -1.65
N SER A 154 -20.02 18.77 -2.38
CA SER A 154 -20.03 18.76 -3.84
C SER A 154 -21.26 19.48 -4.43
N PRO A 155 -21.10 20.44 -5.38
CA PRO A 155 -22.12 20.76 -6.38
C PRO A 155 -22.09 19.83 -7.61
N TYR A 156 -21.20 18.83 -7.64
CA TYR A 156 -20.91 18.01 -8.82
C TYR A 156 -21.41 16.55 -8.73
N LEU A 157 -22.09 16.16 -7.65
CA LEU A 157 -22.69 14.82 -7.52
C LEU A 157 -24.13 14.71 -8.08
N GLU A 158 -24.70 15.78 -8.64
CA GLU A 158 -26.05 15.76 -9.25
C GLU A 158 -26.08 15.55 -10.78
N ARG A 159 -24.99 15.09 -11.40
CA ARG A 159 -25.01 14.77 -12.83
C ARG A 159 -24.37 13.41 -13.11
N PHE A 160 -25.07 12.33 -12.78
CA PHE A 160 -25.18 11.11 -13.59
C PHE A 160 -26.42 10.33 -13.14
#